data_AF-A0A1F8PWU2-F1
#
_entry.id   AF-A0A1F8PWU2-F1
#
_cell.length_a   1.000
_cell.length_b   1.000
_cell.length_c   1.000
_cell.angle_alpha   90.00
_cell.angle_beta   90.00
_cell.angle_gamma   90.00
#
_symmetry.space_group_name_H-M   'P 1'
#
loop_
_entity.id
_entity.type
_entity.pdbx_description
1 polymer ?
#
loop_
_entity_poly.entity_id
_entity_poly.type
_entity_poly.pdbx_seq_one_letter_code
_entity_poly.pdbx_strand_id
1 'polypeptide(L)'
;MAIKFLVDENLGINLALGLRNLGHSNIEHILEKFEPGVVDEEWLKYVGENKYAIITKDKNIRKNPLEKALLKKYNIIAFYLGGSQTGITAIGKQLMNAWDKWKNVPKDSRKKEKLVRL
;
A
#
# COMPACT_ATOMS: atom_id res chain seq x y z
N MET A 1 12.72 -11.88 5.68
CA MET A 1 11.27 -12.06 5.95
C MET A 1 10.48 -11.26 4.92
N ALA A 2 9.54 -11.86 4.20
CA ALA A 2 8.76 -11.15 3.17
C ALA A 2 7.93 -10.00 3.76
N ILE A 3 7.74 -8.92 2.99
CA ILE A 3 6.89 -7.77 3.34
C ILE A 3 5.44 -8.15 3.10
N LYS A 4 4.52 -7.90 4.03
CA LYS A 4 3.08 -8.08 3.74
C LYS A 4 2.55 -6.81 3.10
N PHE A 5 1.68 -6.92 2.11
CA PHE A 5 1.05 -5.78 1.45
C PHE A 5 -0.45 -5.77 1.70
N LEU A 6 -0.99 -4.59 2.03
CA LEU A 6 -2.41 -4.32 2.07
C LEU A 6 -2.76 -3.39 0.91
N VAL A 7 -3.71 -3.80 0.07
CA VAL A 7 -4.25 -3.01 -1.04
C VAL A 7 -5.41 -2.18 -0.52
N ASP A 8 -5.30 -0.87 -0.71
CA ASP A 8 -6.29 0.15 -0.32
C ASP A 8 -7.63 -0.01 -1.09
N GLU A 9 -8.73 0.48 -0.53
CA GLU A 9 -10.10 0.34 -1.03
C GLU A 9 -10.27 0.98 -2.41
N ASN A 10 -9.54 2.07 -2.68
CA ASN A 10 -9.58 2.75 -3.98
C ASN A 10 -8.94 1.94 -5.13
N LEU A 11 -8.32 0.81 -4.83
CA LEU A 11 -7.83 -0.16 -5.80
C LEU A 11 -8.78 -1.35 -5.78
N GLY A 12 -9.23 -1.82 -6.94
CA GLY A 12 -10.16 -2.95 -6.97
C GLY A 12 -9.55 -4.25 -6.40
N ILE A 13 -10.38 -5.06 -5.75
CA ILE A 13 -10.01 -6.37 -5.17
C ILE A 13 -9.28 -7.30 -6.15
N ASN A 14 -9.59 -7.19 -7.44
CA ASN A 14 -8.96 -7.96 -8.51
C ASN A 14 -7.45 -7.71 -8.62
N LEU A 15 -6.95 -6.56 -8.17
CA LEU A 15 -5.50 -6.29 -8.12
C LEU A 15 -4.80 -7.21 -7.11
N ALA A 16 -5.35 -7.32 -5.89
CA ALA A 16 -4.82 -8.21 -4.86
C ALA A 16 -4.90 -9.68 -5.29
N LEU A 17 -6.02 -10.08 -5.90
CA LEU A 17 -6.18 -11.43 -6.46
C LEU A 17 -5.19 -11.72 -7.59
N GLY A 18 -5.03 -10.79 -8.54
CA GLY A 18 -4.10 -10.95 -9.65
C GLY A 18 -2.66 -11.14 -9.17
N LEU A 19 -2.21 -10.37 -8.18
CA LEU A 19 -0.86 -10.52 -7.64
C LEU A 19 -0.66 -11.81 -6.86
N ARG A 20 -1.67 -12.26 -6.12
CA ARG A 20 -1.67 -13.58 -5.48
C ARG A 20 -1.53 -14.70 -6.52
N ASN A 21 -2.27 -14.63 -7.61
CA ASN A 21 -2.20 -15.59 -8.72
C ASN A 21 -0.83 -15.59 -9.42
N LEU A 22 -0.09 -14.49 -9.37
CA LEU A 22 1.30 -14.40 -9.85
C LEU A 22 2.34 -14.94 -8.84
N GLY A 23 1.90 -15.53 -7.72
CA GLY A 23 2.76 -16.16 -6.72
C GLY A 23 3.12 -15.27 -5.53
N HIS A 24 2.48 -14.11 -5.36
CA HIS A 24 2.70 -13.23 -4.22
C HIS A 24 1.62 -13.44 -3.14
N SER A 25 1.80 -14.47 -2.31
CA SER A 25 0.82 -14.91 -1.30
C SER A 25 0.66 -13.97 -0.10
N ASN A 26 1.53 -12.99 0.04
CA ASN A 26 1.64 -12.03 1.14
C ASN A 26 0.87 -10.71 0.87
N ILE A 27 -0.21 -10.78 0.07
CA ILE A 27 -1.00 -9.62 -0.36
C ILE A 27 -2.45 -9.84 0.05
N GLU A 28 -3.02 -8.84 0.71
CA GLU A 28 -4.41 -8.81 1.15
C GLU A 28 -5.07 -7.53 0.66
N HIS A 29 -6.38 -7.55 0.44
CA HIS A 29 -7.18 -6.35 0.20
C HIS A 29 -7.80 -5.85 1.51
N ILE A 30 -7.94 -4.53 1.68
CA ILE A 30 -8.52 -3.95 2.91
C ILE A 30 -9.92 -4.49 3.21
N LEU A 31 -10.74 -4.70 2.18
CA LEU A 31 -12.10 -5.27 2.30
C LEU A 31 -12.13 -6.76 2.69
N GLU A 32 -10.99 -7.45 2.78
CA GLU A 32 -10.91 -8.79 3.39
C GLU A 32 -10.86 -8.73 4.93
N LYS A 33 -10.70 -7.53 5.50
CA LYS A 33 -10.55 -7.29 6.95
C LYS A 33 -11.57 -6.29 7.50
N PHE A 34 -12.03 -5.37 6.68
CA PHE A 34 -12.88 -4.25 7.10
C PHE A 34 -14.08 -4.10 6.16
N GLU A 35 -15.17 -3.55 6.69
CA GLU A 35 -16.29 -3.09 5.88
C GLU A 35 -15.89 -1.86 5.05
N PRO A 36 -16.54 -1.62 3.89
CA PRO A 36 -16.31 -0.42 3.09
C PRO A 36 -16.47 0.88 3.90
N GLY A 37 -15.57 1.83 3.70
CA GLY A 37 -15.61 3.12 4.41
C GLY A 37 -15.13 3.09 5.86
N VAL A 38 -14.34 2.09 6.25
CA VAL A 38 -13.62 2.08 7.54
C VAL A 38 -12.80 3.35 7.73
N VAL A 39 -12.81 3.91 8.94
CA VAL A 39 -12.12 5.17 9.24
C VAL A 39 -10.60 5.02 9.21
N ASP A 40 -9.90 6.07 8.76
CA ASP A 40 -8.45 6.02 8.53
C ASP A 40 -7.63 5.63 9.75
N GLU A 41 -8.02 6.08 10.93
CA GLU A 41 -7.32 5.75 12.17
C GLU A 41 -7.33 4.24 12.46
N GLU A 42 -8.46 3.59 12.21
CA GLU A 42 -8.65 2.18 12.54
C GLU A 42 -7.82 1.28 11.64
N TRP A 43 -7.95 1.44 10.32
CA TRP A 43 -7.26 0.55 9.39
C TRP A 43 -5.75 0.86 9.31
N LEU A 44 -5.32 2.13 9.43
CA LEU A 44 -3.89 2.46 9.50
C LEU A 44 -3.25 1.88 10.77
N LYS A 45 -3.94 1.91 11.91
CA LYS A 45 -3.44 1.26 13.13
C LYS A 45 -3.23 -0.23 12.90
N TYR A 46 -4.21 -0.92 12.31
CA TYR A 46 -4.09 -2.35 11.98
C TYR A 46 -2.88 -2.64 11.05
N VAL A 47 -2.70 -1.85 9.99
CA VAL A 47 -1.55 -1.96 9.07
C VAL A 47 -0.24 -1.91 9.84
N GLY A 48 -0.12 -0.93 10.73
CA GLY A 48 1.05 -0.72 11.58
C GLY A 48 1.36 -1.89 12.50
N GLU A 49 0.37 -2.25 13.33
CA GLU A 49 0.49 -3.32 14.33
C GLU A 49 0.82 -4.68 13.69
N ASN A 50 0.29 -4.92 12.48
CA ASN A 50 0.51 -6.16 11.75
C ASN A 50 1.66 -6.08 10.71
N LYS A 51 2.39 -4.96 10.67
CA LYS A 51 3.58 -4.74 9.83
C LYS A 51 3.31 -4.92 8.33
N TYR A 52 2.17 -4.43 7.86
CA TYR A 52 1.85 -4.31 6.43
C TYR A 52 2.52 -3.06 5.84
N ALA A 53 2.85 -3.14 4.56
CA ALA A 53 3.01 -1.98 3.69
C ALA A 53 1.71 -1.73 2.92
N ILE A 54 1.38 -0.48 2.63
CA ILE A 54 0.16 -0.10 1.92
C ILE A 54 0.48 0.08 0.43
N ILE A 55 -0.43 -0.36 -0.45
CA ILE A 55 -0.48 0.06 -1.85
C ILE A 55 -1.73 0.90 -2.04
N THR A 56 -1.57 2.16 -2.46
CA THR A 56 -2.69 3.13 -2.54
C THR A 56 -2.53 4.07 -3.72
N LYS A 57 -3.64 4.64 -4.22
CA LYS A 57 -3.64 5.81 -5.11
C LYS A 57 -4.00 7.11 -4.40
N ASP A 58 -4.42 7.04 -3.16
CA ASP A 58 -4.84 8.22 -2.43
C ASP A 58 -3.63 9.07 -2.05
N LYS A 59 -3.56 10.27 -2.64
CA LYS A 59 -2.51 11.24 -2.35
C LYS A 59 -2.80 12.03 -1.07
N ASN A 60 -4.02 11.97 -0.57
CA ASN A 60 -4.46 12.70 0.62
C ASN A 60 -3.85 12.10 1.88
N ILE A 61 -3.60 10.79 1.92
CA ILE A 61 -2.87 10.14 3.04
C ILE A 61 -1.54 10.81 3.35
N ARG A 62 -0.85 11.32 2.33
CA ARG A 62 0.41 12.04 2.54
C ARG A 62 0.21 13.53 2.90
N LYS A 63 -0.92 14.12 2.53
CA LYS A 63 -1.21 15.54 2.70
C LYS A 63 -1.93 15.85 4.01
N ASN A 64 -2.82 14.97 4.47
CA ASN A 64 -3.54 15.12 5.71
C ASN A 64 -2.56 14.98 6.89
N PRO A 65 -2.42 16.02 7.75
CA PRO A 65 -1.51 15.97 8.89
C PRO A 65 -1.79 14.81 9.86
N LEU A 66 -3.05 14.44 10.06
CA LEU A 66 -3.45 13.35 10.97
C LEU A 66 -3.01 12.00 10.43
N GLU A 67 -3.35 11.68 9.18
CA GLU A 67 -2.96 10.44 8.52
C GLU A 67 -1.43 10.33 8.41
N LYS A 68 -0.74 11.44 8.08
CA LYS A 68 0.72 11.49 8.05
C LYS A 68 1.33 11.23 9.44
N ALA A 69 0.71 11.71 10.51
CA ALA A 69 1.14 11.42 11.87
C ALA A 69 0.95 9.94 12.22
N LEU A 70 -0.16 9.32 11.78
CA LEU A 70 -0.41 7.89 11.96
C LEU A 70 0.60 7.03 11.20
N LEU A 71 0.88 7.34 9.93
CA LEU A 71 1.92 6.65 9.16
C LEU A 71 3.27 6.65 9.88
N LYS A 72 3.66 7.79 10.45
CA LYS A 72 4.90 7.91 11.22
C LYS A 72 4.84 7.16 12.55
N LYS A 73 3.76 7.34 13.31
CA LYS A 73 3.56 6.72 14.62
C LYS A 73 3.66 5.21 14.54
N TYR A 74 3.09 4.63 13.49
CA TYR A 74 3.04 3.19 13.28
C TYR A 74 4.12 2.64 12.33
N ASN A 75 5.06 3.49 11.90
CA ASN A 75 6.16 3.13 10.98
C ASN A 75 5.67 2.39 9.70
N ILE A 76 4.63 2.94 9.09
CA ILE A 76 3.98 2.34 7.91
C ILE A 76 4.71 2.77 6.64
N ILE A 77 5.02 1.79 5.80
CA ILE A 77 5.52 2.04 4.44
C ILE A 77 4.31 2.13 3.50
N ALA A 78 4.15 3.27 2.81
CA ALA A 78 3.11 3.46 1.82
C ALA A 78 3.71 3.59 0.42
N PHE A 79 3.26 2.74 -0.50
CA PHE A 79 3.59 2.76 -1.92
C PHE A 79 2.45 3.38 -2.70
N TYR A 80 2.75 4.51 -3.35
CA TYR A 80 1.76 5.27 -4.10
C TYR A 80 1.84 4.93 -5.57
N LEU A 81 0.71 4.51 -6.15
CA LEU A 81 0.55 4.42 -7.59
C LEU A 81 0.29 5.82 -8.16
N GLY A 82 1.07 6.20 -9.17
CA GLY A 82 1.14 7.54 -9.70
C GLY A 82 0.18 7.81 -10.87
N GLY A 83 0.12 9.09 -11.27
CA GLY A 83 -0.64 9.53 -12.45
C GLY A 83 -2.16 9.61 -12.26
N SER A 84 -2.85 10.03 -13.32
CA SER A 84 -4.33 10.01 -13.45
C SER A 84 -4.84 8.70 -14.07
N GLN A 85 -3.95 7.74 -14.32
CA GLN A 85 -4.27 6.49 -15.00
C GLN A 85 -5.19 5.64 -14.13
N THR A 86 -6.39 5.33 -14.63
CA THR A 86 -7.42 4.54 -13.92
C THR A 86 -7.55 3.12 -14.48
N GLY A 87 -7.00 2.84 -15.66
CA GLY A 87 -7.07 1.53 -16.29
C GLY A 87 -6.26 0.46 -15.55
N ILE A 88 -6.86 -0.72 -15.39
CA ILE A 88 -6.25 -1.88 -14.71
C ILE A 88 -4.89 -2.26 -15.30
N THR A 89 -4.73 -2.17 -16.62
CA THR A 89 -3.46 -2.45 -17.32
C THR A 89 -2.37 -1.44 -16.96
N ALA A 90 -2.71 -0.16 -16.83
CA ALA A 90 -1.76 0.89 -16.48
C ALA A 90 -1.31 0.77 -15.02
N ILE A 91 -2.27 0.50 -14.13
CA ILE A 91 -2.01 0.19 -12.71
C ILE A 91 -1.10 -1.04 -12.60
N GLY A 92 -1.46 -2.14 -13.29
CA GLY A 92 -0.67 -3.36 -13.32
C GLY A 92 0.75 -3.13 -13.84
N LYS A 93 0.91 -2.37 -14.92
CA LYS A 93 2.24 -2.04 -15.48
C LYS A 93 3.09 -1.22 -14.49
N GLN A 94 2.52 -0.20 -13.86
CA GLN A 94 3.24 0.57 -12.83
C GLN A 94 3.68 -0.33 -11.69
N LEU A 95 2.78 -1.18 -11.22
CA LEU A 95 3.04 -2.10 -10.14
C LEU A 95 4.16 -3.08 -10.50
N MET A 96 4.09 -3.76 -11.65
CA MET A 96 5.12 -4.70 -12.10
C MET A 96 6.49 -4.04 -12.22
N ASN A 97 6.56 -2.83 -12.78
CA ASN A 97 7.81 -2.07 -12.90
C ASN A 97 8.42 -1.70 -11.55
N ALA A 98 7.59 -1.52 -10.52
CA ALA A 98 8.00 -1.14 -9.19
C ALA A 98 8.25 -2.34 -8.26
N TRP A 99 7.68 -3.49 -8.60
CA TRP A 99 7.50 -4.64 -7.72
C TRP A 99 8.80 -5.15 -7.12
N ASP A 100 9.83 -5.33 -7.97
CA ASP A 100 11.14 -5.81 -7.53
C ASP A 100 11.82 -4.86 -6.54
N LYS A 101 11.56 -3.56 -6.66
CA LYS A 101 12.09 -2.57 -5.71
C LYS A 101 11.32 -2.64 -4.40
N TRP A 102 9.99 -2.72 -4.46
CA TRP A 102 9.13 -2.68 -3.28
C TRP A 102 9.27 -3.91 -2.39
N LYS A 103 9.34 -5.11 -2.98
CA LYS A 103 9.46 -6.38 -2.23
C LYS A 103 10.77 -6.50 -1.44
N ASN A 104 11.77 -5.69 -1.78
CA ASN A 104 13.10 -5.68 -1.18
C ASN A 104 13.35 -4.49 -0.24
N VAL A 105 12.34 -3.65 0.05
CA VAL A 105 12.51 -2.52 0.97
C VAL A 105 12.75 -3.03 2.40
N PRO A 106 13.82 -2.59 3.09
CA PRO A 106 14.06 -2.97 4.48
C PRO A 106 12.92 -2.50 5.40
N LYS A 107 12.43 -3.38 6.28
CA LYS A 107 11.33 -3.07 7.23
C LYS A 107 11.65 -1.93 8.23
N ASP A 108 12.93 -1.59 8.41
CA ASP A 108 13.42 -0.52 9.29
C ASP A 108 14.12 0.60 8.49
N SER A 109 13.64 0.90 7.28
CA SER A 109 14.23 1.99 6.47
C SER A 109 13.87 3.37 7.03
N ARG A 110 14.43 3.74 8.19
CA ARG A 110 14.49 5.09 8.76
C ARG A 110 15.18 6.13 7.86
N LYS A 111 15.58 5.76 6.64
CA LYS A 111 16.13 6.69 5.65
C LYS A 111 15.01 7.28 4.79
N LYS A 112 14.54 8.44 5.26
CA LYS A 112 14.05 9.63 4.53
C LYS A 112 13.20 9.34 3.30
N GLU A 113 11.93 9.77 3.32
CA GLU A 113 11.06 10.06 2.16
C GLU A 113 11.75 9.97 0.78
N LYS A 114 12.08 8.76 0.34
CA LYS A 114 12.35 8.50 -1.07
C LYS A 114 11.01 8.10 -1.61
N LEU A 115 10.27 9.13 -2.02
CA LEU A 115 9.39 9.02 -3.17
C LEU A 115 10.11 8.17 -4.22
N VAL A 116 9.78 6.88 -4.28
CA VAL A 116 9.96 6.10 -5.50
C VAL A 116 8.92 6.70 -6.44
N ARG A 117 9.26 7.84 -7.05
CA ARG A 117 8.52 8.35 -8.21
C ARG A 117 8.82 7.36 -9.32
N LEU A 118 7.79 6.60 -9.69
CA LEU A 118 7.71 5.95 -10.99
C LEU A 118 7.57 7.03 -12.07
#